data_AF-A0A970W1S6-F1
#
_entry.id   AF-A0A970W1S6-F1
#
_cell.length_a   1.000
_cell.length_b   1.000
_cell.length_c   1.000
_cell.angle_alpha   90.00
_cell.angle_beta   90.00
_cell.angle_gamma   90.00
#
_symmetry.space_group_name_H-M   'P 1'
#
loop_
_entity.id
_entity.type
_entity.pdbx_description
1 polymer ?
#
loop_
_entity_poly.entity_id
_entity_poly.type
_entity_poly.pdbx_seq_one_letter_code
_entity_poly.pdbx_strand_id
1 'polypeptide(L)' 'MHNILDYGAIGDGATNDAPAIQRAIDTCAAEGGGVVWVPGGHTYLTGQLTLRSHVT' A
#
# COMPACT_ATOMS: atom_id res chain seq x y z
N MET A 1 -0.27 8.10 -8.51
CA MET A 1 -1.00 7.94 -7.23
C MET A 1 -1.55 6.54 -7.24
N HIS A 2 -1.17 5.73 -6.26
CA HIS A 2 -1.44 4.28 -6.24
C HIS A 2 -2.33 3.95 -5.05
N ASN A 3 -3.58 3.58 -5.29
CA ASN A 3 -4.50 3.23 -4.22
C ASN A 3 -4.33 1.77 -3.83
N ILE A 4 -4.07 1.48 -2.55
CA ILE A 4 -3.83 0.13 -2.06
C ILE A 4 -5.00 -0.83 -2.33
N LEU A 5 -6.22 -0.32 -2.49
CA LEU A 5 -7.40 -1.12 -2.85
C LEU A 5 -7.28 -1.73 -4.25
N ASP A 6 -6.66 -1.02 -5.19
CA ASP A 6 -6.42 -1.52 -6.56
C ASP A 6 -5.39 -2.67 -6.56
N TYR A 7 -4.56 -2.74 -5.51
CA TYR A 7 -3.57 -3.79 -5.31
C TYR A 7 -4.10 -4.96 -4.48
N GLY A 8 -5.38 -4.92 -4.09
CA GLY A 8 -6.06 -6.00 -3.37
C GLY A 8 -6.08 -5.85 -1.85
N ALA A 9 -5.88 -4.65 -1.31
CA ALA A 9 -6.14 -4.40 0.11
C ALA A 9 -7.66 -4.46 0.38
N ILE A 10 -8.05 -5.19 1.42
CA ILE A 10 -9.45 -5.36 1.82
C ILE A 10 -9.81 -4.36 2.92
N GLY A 11 -8.93 -4.18 3.91
CA GLY A 11 -9.16 -3.23 5.00
C GLY A 11 -10.26 -3.68 5.97
N ASP A 12 -10.38 -4.99 6.21
CA ASP A 12 -11.31 -5.64 7.15
C ASP A 12 -10.71 -5.81 8.57
N GLY A 13 -9.46 -5.44 8.78
CA GLY A 13 -8.72 -5.57 10.04
C GLY A 13 -8.27 -6.98 10.38
N ALA A 14 -8.53 -7.96 9.52
CA ALA A 14 -8.22 -9.37 9.73
C ALA A 14 -7.35 -9.96 8.61
N THR A 15 -7.60 -9.53 7.37
CA THR A 15 -6.83 -9.89 6.19
C THR A 15 -5.49 -9.18 6.21
N ASN A 16 -4.43 -9.90 5.88
CA ASN A 16 -3.10 -9.33 5.77
C ASN A 16 -3.02 -8.46 4.49
N ASP A 17 -3.11 -7.15 4.66
CA ASP A 17 -3.03 -6.14 3.60
C ASP A 17 -1.58 -5.73 3.28
N ALA A 18 -0.60 -6.17 4.09
CA ALA A 18 0.82 -5.90 3.85
C ALA A 18 1.31 -6.23 2.42
N PRO A 19 0.99 -7.39 1.80
CA PRO A 19 1.42 -7.67 0.43
C PRO A 19 0.80 -6.72 -0.61
N ALA A 20 -0.44 -6.26 -0.40
CA ALA A 20 -1.07 -5.30 -1.31
C ALA A 20 -0.38 -3.93 -1.24
N ILE A 21 -0.12 -3.46 -0.02
CA ILE A 21 0.54 -2.17 0.21
C ILE A 21 2.00 -2.22 -0.26
N GLN A 22 2.71 -3.33 -0.03
CA GLN A 22 4.08 -3.48 -0.51
C GLN A 22 4.17 -3.46 -2.03
N ARG A 23 3.21 -4.09 -2.74
CA ARG A 23 3.12 -3.98 -4.21
C ARG A 23 2.87 -2.54 -4.65
N ALA A 24 1.96 -1.82 -3.99
CA ALA A 24 1.70 -0.43 -4.32
C ALA A 24 2.97 0.43 -4.16
N ILE A 25 3.75 0.23 -3.09
CA ILE A 25 5.03 0.90 -2.87
C ILE A 25 6.06 0.52 -3.93
N ASP A 26 6.23 -0.78 -4.24
CA ASP A 26 7.22 -1.23 -5.21
C ASP A 26 6.89 -0.74 -6.63
N THR A 27 5.62 -0.75 -7.03
CA THR A 27 5.18 -0.17 -8.31
C THR A 27 5.40 1.35 -8.34
N CYS A 28 5.00 2.04 -7.28
CA CYS A 28 5.22 3.49 -7.16
C CYS A 28 6.71 3.86 -7.24
N ALA A 29 7.58 3.06 -6.61
CA ALA A 29 9.02 3.24 -6.67
C ALA A 29 9.58 2.94 -8.06
N ALA A 30 9.10 1.88 -8.72
CA ALA A 30 9.52 1.50 -10.07
C ALA A 30 9.15 2.56 -11.11
N GLU A 31 8.04 3.27 -10.91
CA GLU A 31 7.61 4.38 -11.76
C GLU A 31 8.40 5.69 -11.53
N GLY A 32 9.39 5.69 -10.63
CA GLY A 32 10.22 6.85 -10.33
C GLY A 32 9.79 7.64 -9.10
N GLY A 33 8.90 7.08 -8.28
CA GLY A 33 8.37 7.71 -7.08
C GLY A 33 6.95 8.26 -7.27
N GLY A 34 6.30 8.59 -6.16
CA GLY A 34 4.91 9.06 -6.17
C GLY A 34 4.23 8.87 -4.82
N VAL A 35 2.89 8.85 -4.84
CA VAL A 35 2.06 8.77 -3.63
C VAL A 35 1.30 7.46 -3.59
N VAL A 36 1.41 6.71 -2.49
CA VAL A 36 0.58 5.55 -2.17
C VAL A 36 -0.57 6.00 -1.28
N TRP A 37 -1.79 5.88 -1.81
CA TRP A 37 -3.00 6.31 -1.12
C TRP A 37 -3.62 5.17 -0.33
N VAL A 38 -3.83 5.42 0.97
CA VAL A 38 -4.54 4.54 1.90
C VAL A 38 -5.89 5.19 2.21
N PRO A 39 -7.01 4.65 1.71
CA PRO A 39 -8.32 5.23 1.95
C PRO A 39 -8.73 5.11 3.42
N GLY A 40 -9.26 6.19 3.99
CA GLY A 40 -9.83 6.19 5.33
C GLY A 40 -11.15 5.43 5.41
N GLY A 41 -11.52 4.98 6.61
CA GLY A 41 -12.78 4.24 6.85
C GLY A 41 -12.62 2.72 6.89
N HIS A 42 -11.40 2.23 6.69
CA HIS A 42 -11.03 0.81 6.74
C HIS A 42 -9.96 0.56 7.82
N THR A 43 -9.87 -0.69 8.28
CA THR A 43 -8.79 -1.10 9.19
C THR A 43 -7.84 -2.00 8.41
N TYR A 44 -6.60 -1.56 8.16
CA TYR A 44 -5.63 -2.35 7.40
C TYR A 44 -4.70 -3.07 8.36
N LEU A 45 -4.65 -4.40 8.27
CA LEU A 45 -3.70 -5.19 9.05
C LEU A 45 -2.41 -5.34 8.25
N THR A 46 -1.35 -4.71 8.74
CA THR A 46 -0.04 -4.74 8.08
C THR A 46 1.03 -5.19 9.05
N GLY A 47 1.87 -6.12 8.62
CA GLY A 47 3.13 -6.42 9.30
C GLY A 47 4.21 -5.40 8.95
N GLN A 48 5.42 -5.89 8.74
CA GLN A 48 6.54 -5.07 8.30
C GLN A 48 6.32 -4.55 6.86
N LEU A 49 6.45 -3.24 6.69
CA LEU A 49 6.42 -2.55 5.40
C LEU A 49 7.79 -1.94 5.11
N THR A 50 8.29 -2.15 3.89
CA THR A 50 9.55 -1.57 3.43
C THR A 50 9.26 -0.38 2.55
N LEU A 51 9.53 0.82 3.08
CA LEU A 51 9.42 2.06 2.32
C LEU A 51 10.58 2.17 1.32
N ARG A 52 10.26 2.66 0.13
CA ARG A 52 11.21 2.91 -0.96
C ARG A 52 11.46 4.41 -1.11
N SER A 53 12.62 4.78 -1.65
CA SER A 53 12.95 6.18 -1.91
C SER A 53 11.95 6.84 -2.86
N HIS A 54 11.59 8.09 -2.59
CA HIS A 54 10.62 8.89 -3.36
C HIS A 54 9.18 8.36 -3.36
N VAL A 55 8.81 7.49 -2.41
CA VAL A 55 7.41 7.09 -2.18
C VAL A 55 6.87 7.81 -0.95
N THR A 56 5.69 8.41 -1.08
CA THR A 56 5.00 9.17 -0.02
C THR A 56 3.67 8.55 0.32
#